data_AF-A0A2S5P975-F1
#
_entry.id   AF-A0A2S5P975-F1
#
_cell.length_a   1.000
_cell.length_b   1.000
_cell.length_c   1.000
_cell.angle_alpha   90.00
_cell.angle_beta   90.00
_cell.angle_gamma   90.00
#
_symmetry.space_group_name_H-M   'P 1'
#
loop_
_entity.id
_entity.type
_entity.pdbx_description
1 polymer ?
#
loop_
_entity_poly.entity_id
_entity_poly.type
_entity_poly.pdbx_seq_one_letter_code
_entity_poly.pdbx_strand_id
1 'polypeptide(L)'
;MSTNRTCLALSLLAVFGAGTFHPAAANAQANCQWYATTALKQQQENDKLKCEFKGDAWSMDIKAHTTWCASVAPDVWKAAAQKRDQDLQACAAKKK
;
A
#
# COMPACT_ATOMS: atom_id res chain seq x y z
N MET A 1 17.02 -67.99 9.58
CA MET A 1 16.02 -68.51 8.61
C MET A 1 15.47 -67.31 7.84
N SER A 2 16.01 -67.02 6.65
CA SER A 2 15.43 -67.36 5.32
C SER A 2 14.00 -66.80 5.15
N THR A 3 13.60 -66.00 4.16
CA THR A 3 14.20 -65.53 2.89
C THR A 3 13.30 -64.42 2.32
N ASN A 4 13.89 -63.45 1.61
CA ASN A 4 13.44 -62.74 0.40
C ASN A 4 11.96 -62.35 0.18
N ARG A 5 11.76 -61.07 -0.17
CA ARG A 5 11.18 -60.63 -1.46
C ARG A 5 11.36 -59.12 -1.67
N THR A 6 12.34 -58.76 -2.48
CA THR A 6 12.44 -57.47 -3.16
C THR A 6 11.25 -57.28 -4.09
N CYS A 7 10.39 -56.29 -3.83
CA CYS A 7 9.57 -55.65 -4.84
C CYS A 7 10.11 -54.23 -5.05
N LEU A 8 10.84 -54.06 -6.15
CA LEU A 8 11.07 -52.77 -6.77
C LEU A 8 9.71 -52.18 -7.16
N ALA A 9 9.30 -51.11 -6.48
CA ALA A 9 8.23 -50.23 -6.95
C ALA A 9 8.80 -48.82 -7.05
N LEU A 10 9.33 -48.52 -8.24
CA LEU A 10 9.62 -47.17 -8.73
C LEU A 10 8.39 -46.29 -8.51
N SER A 11 8.44 -45.47 -7.46
CA SER A 11 7.38 -44.52 -7.11
C SER A 11 7.92 -43.11 -7.35
N LEU A 12 7.70 -42.66 -8.58
CA LEU A 12 7.34 -41.30 -9.00
C LEU A 12 7.89 -40.13 -8.15
N LEU A 13 8.89 -39.46 -8.73
CA LEU A 13 9.19 -38.02 -8.66
C LEU A 13 8.56 -37.22 -7.50
N ALA A 14 9.38 -36.91 -6.51
CA ALA A 14 9.17 -35.80 -5.61
C ALA A 14 9.20 -34.48 -6.39
N VAL A 15 8.06 -33.82 -6.52
CA VAL A 15 8.01 -32.35 -6.59
C VAL A 15 6.88 -31.89 -5.68
N PHE A 16 7.16 -31.84 -4.38
CA PHE A 16 6.45 -30.91 -3.51
C PHE A 16 6.85 -29.51 -3.96
N GLY A 17 6.14 -28.98 -4.96
CA GLY A 17 6.21 -27.59 -5.39
C GLY A 17 5.64 -26.69 -4.31
N ALA A 18 6.33 -26.58 -3.17
CA ALA A 18 6.11 -25.52 -2.20
C ALA A 18 6.65 -24.23 -2.81
N GLY A 19 5.78 -23.47 -3.46
CA GLY A 19 6.10 -22.20 -4.10
C GLY A 19 4.86 -21.33 -4.20
N THR A 20 4.40 -20.87 -3.04
CA THR A 20 3.43 -19.78 -2.80
C THR A 20 3.03 -18.95 -4.02
N PHE A 21 1.78 -19.10 -4.48
CA PHE A 21 1.11 -18.06 -5.24
C PHE A 21 0.97 -16.82 -4.34
N HIS A 22 1.78 -15.79 -4.56
CA HIS A 22 1.59 -14.47 -3.94
C HIS A 22 0.77 -13.59 -4.89
N PRO A 23 -0.55 -13.44 -4.72
CA PRO A 23 -1.27 -12.34 -5.37
C PRO A 23 -1.00 -11.04 -4.59
N ALA A 24 0.24 -10.56 -4.60
CA ALA A 24 0.61 -9.33 -3.90
C ALA A 24 0.33 -8.04 -4.69
N ALA A 25 -0.12 -8.13 -5.96
CA ALA A 25 -0.22 -6.96 -6.84
C ALA A 25 -1.62 -6.31 -6.93
N ALA A 26 -2.70 -7.07 -6.73
CA ALA A 26 -4.06 -6.54 -6.97
C ALA A 26 -4.59 -5.65 -5.81
N ASN A 27 -4.20 -5.94 -4.56
CA ASN A 27 -4.63 -5.17 -3.39
C ASN A 27 -3.84 -3.87 -3.20
N ALA A 28 -2.63 -3.76 -3.75
CA ALA A 28 -1.85 -2.52 -3.65
C ALA A 28 -2.50 -1.37 -4.45
N GLN A 29 -3.03 -1.66 -5.64
CA GLN A 29 -3.55 -0.64 -6.56
C GLN A 29 -4.85 0.01 -6.06
N ALA A 30 -5.78 -0.77 -5.50
CA ALA A 30 -7.05 -0.25 -4.98
C ALA A 30 -6.84 0.75 -3.82
N ASN A 31 -5.84 0.49 -2.97
CA ASN A 31 -5.52 1.33 -1.82
C ASN A 31 -4.78 2.61 -2.21
N CYS A 32 -3.94 2.57 -3.25
CA CYS A 32 -3.24 3.76 -3.72
C CYS A 32 -4.14 4.75 -4.45
N GLN A 33 -5.16 4.29 -5.16
CA GLN A 33 -6.17 5.17 -5.70
C GLN A 33 -6.93 5.91 -4.59
N TRP A 34 -7.30 5.20 -3.51
CA TRP A 34 -7.91 5.82 -2.34
C TRP A 34 -6.98 6.88 -1.73
N TYR A 35 -5.72 6.53 -1.47
CA TYR A 35 -4.74 7.46 -0.92
C TYR A 35 -4.61 8.73 -1.78
N ALA A 36 -4.45 8.57 -3.09
CA ALA A 36 -4.24 9.68 -4.01
C ALA A 36 -5.46 10.62 -4.08
N THR A 37 -6.68 10.07 -4.15
CA THR A 37 -7.89 10.91 -4.11
C THR A 37 -8.08 11.61 -2.77
N THR A 38 -7.74 10.96 -1.66
CA THR A 38 -7.75 11.58 -0.32
C THR A 38 -6.73 12.70 -0.22
N ALA A 39 -5.52 12.52 -0.75
CA ALA A 39 -4.47 13.54 -0.77
C ALA A 39 -4.90 14.79 -1.55
N LEU A 40 -5.57 14.63 -2.70
CA LEU A 40 -6.12 15.76 -3.45
C LEU A 40 -7.18 16.52 -2.68
N LYS A 41 -8.12 15.82 -2.03
CA LYS A 41 -9.17 16.47 -1.23
C LYS A 41 -8.56 17.28 -0.08
N GLN A 42 -7.54 16.71 0.57
CA GLN A 42 -6.83 17.40 1.65
C GLN A 42 -6.04 18.60 1.13
N GLN A 43 -5.45 18.54 -0.08
CA GLN A 43 -4.82 19.71 -0.68
C GLN A 43 -5.83 20.80 -1.06
N GLN A 44 -7.00 20.42 -1.58
CA GLN A 44 -8.08 21.38 -1.82
C GLN A 44 -8.54 22.05 -0.52
N GLU A 45 -8.59 21.32 0.59
CA GLU A 45 -8.89 21.87 1.90
C GLU A 45 -7.79 22.80 2.41
N ASN A 46 -6.51 22.44 2.24
CA ASN A 46 -5.37 23.31 2.54
C ASN A 46 -5.49 24.67 1.81
N ASP A 47 -5.81 24.64 0.52
CA ASP A 47 -6.01 25.85 -0.30
C ASP A 47 -7.24 26.65 0.16
N LYS A 48 -8.37 25.97 0.41
CA LYS A 48 -9.61 26.59 0.88
C LYS A 48 -9.44 27.29 2.22
N LEU A 49 -8.76 26.65 3.16
CA LEU A 49 -8.50 27.17 4.50
C LEU A 49 -7.33 28.16 4.54
N LYS A 50 -6.59 28.32 3.43
CA LYS A 50 -5.35 29.11 3.37
C LYS A 50 -4.39 28.71 4.49
N CYS A 51 -4.13 27.40 4.59
CA CYS A 51 -3.16 26.84 5.55
C CYS A 51 -1.72 26.92 5.03
N GLU A 52 -1.56 27.14 3.72
CA GLU A 52 -0.27 27.37 3.05
C GLU A 52 0.71 26.19 3.14
N PHE A 53 0.24 24.96 3.38
CA PHE A 53 1.10 23.78 3.29
C PHE A 53 1.57 23.58 1.83
N LYS A 54 2.83 23.16 1.65
CA LYS A 54 3.51 23.04 0.35
C LYS A 54 4.38 21.76 0.28
N GLY A 55 4.91 21.49 -0.91
CA GLY A 55 5.76 20.33 -1.19
C GLY A 55 4.97 19.15 -1.75
N ASP A 56 5.67 18.04 -2.04
CA ASP A 56 5.10 16.89 -2.77
C ASP A 56 3.88 16.28 -2.08
N ALA A 57 3.86 16.26 -0.74
CA ALA A 57 2.74 15.78 0.06
C ALA A 57 1.44 16.60 -0.12
N TRP A 58 1.57 17.84 -0.60
CA TRP A 58 0.50 18.82 -0.82
C TRP A 58 0.39 19.19 -2.32
N SER A 59 0.88 18.33 -3.21
CA SER A 59 0.73 18.50 -4.66
C SER A 59 -0.71 18.15 -5.10
N MET A 60 -1.18 18.84 -6.15
CA MET A 60 -2.43 18.50 -6.84
C MET A 60 -2.25 17.42 -7.94
N ASP A 61 -1.04 16.84 -8.07
CA ASP A 61 -0.76 15.78 -9.02
C ASP A 61 -1.17 14.40 -8.46
N ILE A 62 -2.30 13.87 -8.94
CA ILE A 62 -2.78 12.54 -8.56
C ILE A 62 -1.80 11.42 -8.92
N LYS A 63 -1.09 11.55 -10.05
CA LYS A 63 -0.14 10.54 -10.51
C LYS A 63 1.06 10.49 -9.59
N ALA A 64 1.53 11.64 -9.09
CA ALA A 64 2.58 11.70 -8.09
C ALA A 64 2.17 10.94 -6.81
N HIS A 65 0.96 11.16 -6.30
CA HIS A 65 0.45 10.45 -5.11
C HIS A 65 0.29 8.95 -5.33
N THR A 66 -0.24 8.53 -6.47
CA THR A 66 -0.39 7.10 -6.79
C THR A 66 0.98 6.43 -6.96
N THR A 67 1.93 7.10 -7.60
CA THR A 67 3.30 6.58 -7.81
C THR A 67 4.03 6.44 -6.49
N TRP A 68 3.96 7.46 -5.62
CA TRP A 68 4.56 7.40 -4.29
C TRP A 68 3.92 6.33 -3.41
N CYS A 69 2.58 6.21 -3.41
CA CYS A 69 1.91 5.16 -2.65
C CYS A 69 2.36 3.76 -3.07
N ALA A 70 2.54 3.53 -4.37
CA ALA A 70 2.99 2.25 -4.90
C ALA A 70 4.44 1.91 -4.54
N SER A 71 5.25 2.88 -4.12
CA SER A 71 6.65 2.68 -3.72
C SER A 71 6.86 2.49 -2.23
N VAL A 72 5.82 2.66 -1.40
CA VAL A 72 5.91 2.57 0.06
C VAL A 72 4.99 1.50 0.64
N ALA A 73 5.31 1.03 1.85
CA ALA A 73 4.47 0.06 2.56
C ALA A 73 3.14 0.69 3.02
N PRO A 74 2.08 -0.11 3.24
CA PRO A 74 0.75 0.44 3.52
C PRO A 74 0.65 1.30 4.79
N ASP A 75 1.41 0.98 5.81
CA ASP A 75 1.53 1.77 7.04
C ASP A 75 2.09 3.17 6.78
N VAL A 76 3.02 3.32 5.83
CA VAL A 76 3.64 4.60 5.48
C VAL A 76 2.63 5.55 4.84
N TRP A 77 1.89 5.11 3.82
CA TRP A 77 0.89 6.00 3.19
C TRP A 77 -0.31 6.27 4.09
N LYS A 78 -0.69 5.33 4.98
CA LYS A 78 -1.72 5.56 6.00
C LYS A 78 -1.30 6.64 6.97
N ALA A 79 -0.08 6.55 7.49
CA ALA A 79 0.49 7.55 8.40
C ALA A 79 0.56 8.93 7.72
N ALA A 80 0.94 9.00 6.43
CA ALA A 80 0.93 10.25 5.68
C ALA A 80 -0.47 10.85 5.54
N ALA A 81 -1.49 10.04 5.22
CA ALA A 81 -2.87 10.51 5.12
C ALA A 81 -3.40 11.04 6.47
N GLN A 82 -3.10 10.33 7.56
CA GLN A 82 -3.45 10.75 8.92
C GLN A 82 -2.73 12.04 9.32
N LYS A 83 -1.44 12.17 9.00
CA LYS A 83 -0.67 13.38 9.31
C LYS A 83 -1.25 14.62 8.62
N ARG A 84 -1.63 14.50 7.34
CA ARG A 84 -2.29 15.59 6.61
C ARG A 84 -3.63 15.98 7.22
N ASP A 85 -4.41 15.00 7.69
CA ASP A 85 -5.67 15.26 8.39
C ASP A 85 -5.44 16.06 9.67
N GLN A 86 -4.43 15.68 10.47
CA GLN A 86 -4.03 16.40 11.68
C GLN A 86 -3.55 17.83 11.37
N ASP A 87 -2.80 18.02 10.29
CA ASP A 87 -2.33 19.34 9.86
C ASP A 87 -3.49 20.26 9.49
N LEU A 88 -4.48 19.75 8.75
CA LEU A 88 -5.69 20.50 8.39
C LEU A 88 -6.54 20.83 9.62
N GLN A 89 -6.74 19.87 10.53
CA GLN A 89 -7.47 20.11 11.77
C GLN A 89 -6.80 21.19 12.62
N ALA A 90 -5.47 21.14 12.77
CA ALA A 90 -4.70 22.14 13.50
C ALA A 90 -4.78 23.53 12.84
N CYS A 91 -4.75 23.59 11.51
CA CYS A 91 -4.96 24.83 10.78
C CYS A 91 -6.39 25.37 10.96
N ALA A 92 -7.41 24.54 10.76
CA ALA A 92 -8.81 24.92 10.90
C ALA A 92 -9.12 25.46 12.30
N ALA A 93 -8.52 24.88 13.34
CA ALA A 93 -8.66 25.34 14.72
C ALA A 93 -8.13 26.78 14.94
N LYS A 94 -7.13 27.22 14.16
CA LYS A 94 -6.58 28.59 14.23
C LYS A 94 -7.42 29.62 13.45
N LYS A 95 -8.36 29.17 12.62
CA LYS A 95 -9.23 30.02 11.79
C LYS A 95 -10.62 30.24 12.41
N LYS A 96 -10.89 29.63 13.57
CA LYS A 96 -12.06 29.91 14.41
C LYS A 96 -11.84 31.20 15.21
#